data_AF-A0A1X2J157-F1
#
_entry.id   AF-A0A1X2J157-F1
#
_cell.length_a   1.000
_cell.length_b   1.000
_cell.length_c   1.000
_cell.angle_alpha   90.00
_cell.angle_beta   90.00
_cell.angle_gamma   90.00
#
_symmetry.space_group_name_H-M   'P 1'
#
loop_
_entity.id
_entity.type
_entity.pdbx_description
1 polymer ?
#
loop_
_entity_poly.entity_id
_entity_poly.type
_entity_poly.pdbx_seq_one_letter_code
_entity_poly.pdbx_strand_id
1 'polypeptide(L)'
;MDPYEHATTGLMPDDDNINDVDELERLENELMPQPDDYYGILNVSKTATAEELKVSYKNLCRSFHPDKHKNDEHKRIAEARFQVIQQAYEVISDPQKRVIYDTYGEEGLKATWEVGPKFKTPEELQAEYEKQARLKREQDLDNMIRSRGEVNLGIDATQIFDPYEPPVFSSFNQPGLAPKKKGPLHALTNGQVQQLFMRHSFETQLGPQTRAIFGGSMVSRGGMGGGNILGTIRHSVSPKLFCELNATILKPRGLTLKTVYNMSSDSFCNTIVQAKTPYSPPIVTITTGRRLFAATTGYITYRSGEWSLLGWGGDVSRSMDKSHVALGMAGVSGAKQKGNYSCELQTGIIASHFAADYTHKLDRQMRVRVAGSISTVGGLTASIGSDHKLSSNTRFGMSMECGVPTGVTVQFKVSRLGQKLVMPIILSSEFDFRLTFLGTAIPAAVAMAVDQLLLKPRRQKQIKAKILELREQHADILANRKAEAEDAQKLVTATAERKTKVESDKKDGLVIVKALYGHLENLVDEEGDDEEAEGVIDVTVVLQAMVNESRLTIPSGHSKTNICGFYDPCLGERKQLKVQYRFQHQLHQVIIKDSAALIVPMRAHLI
;
A
#
# COMPACT_ATOMS: atom_id res chain seq x y z
N MET A 1 37.81 17.99 -4.22
CA MET A 1 36.34 17.89 -4.19
C MET A 1 35.82 18.99 -3.32
N ASP A 2 34.84 19.74 -3.79
CA ASP A 2 34.28 20.84 -3.04
C ASP A 2 33.41 20.27 -1.91
N PRO A 3 33.75 20.49 -0.63
CA PRO A 3 33.18 19.70 0.44
C PRO A 3 31.73 20.06 0.77
N TYR A 4 31.07 20.95 0.01
CA TYR A 4 29.63 21.22 0.13
C TYR A 4 28.79 20.66 -1.05
N GLU A 5 29.39 20.00 -2.04
CA GLU A 5 28.62 19.40 -3.18
C GLU A 5 27.63 18.31 -2.72
N HIS A 6 27.89 17.66 -1.59
CA HIS A 6 27.04 16.59 -1.04
C HIS A 6 25.90 17.08 -0.13
N ALA A 7 25.78 18.40 0.10
CA ALA A 7 24.79 18.96 1.03
C ALA A 7 23.41 19.22 0.39
N THR A 8 23.28 19.09 -0.93
CA THR A 8 22.08 19.56 -1.67
C THR A 8 21.46 18.47 -2.54
N THR A 9 21.17 17.28 -2.02
CA THR A 9 20.31 16.32 -2.72
C THR A 9 19.67 15.34 -1.72
N GLY A 10 18.47 15.69 -1.26
CA GLY A 10 17.70 14.85 -0.35
C GLY A 10 16.25 15.30 -0.22
N LEU A 11 15.62 15.70 -1.34
CA LEU A 11 14.16 15.78 -1.41
C LEU A 11 13.64 14.34 -1.50
N MET A 12 13.51 13.69 -0.34
CA MET A 12 12.54 12.61 -0.18
C MET A 12 11.14 13.22 -0.38
N PRO A 13 10.23 12.54 -1.07
CA PRO A 13 8.88 13.04 -1.32
C PRO A 13 8.16 13.34 0.00
N ASP A 14 7.37 14.42 0.01
CA ASP A 14 6.51 14.80 1.13
C ASP A 14 5.57 13.64 1.48
N ASP A 15 5.86 12.98 2.61
CA ASP A 15 5.14 11.80 3.10
C ASP A 15 3.99 12.22 4.03
N ASP A 16 3.19 13.20 3.59
CA ASP A 16 2.06 13.76 4.34
C ASP A 16 0.78 12.89 4.25
N ASN A 17 0.93 11.58 3.99
CA ASN A 17 -0.19 10.67 3.88
C ASN A 17 0.02 9.40 4.72
N ILE A 18 0.21 9.62 6.03
CA ILE A 18 0.29 8.60 7.08
C ILE A 18 -1.08 7.93 7.21
N ASN A 19 -1.24 6.67 6.77
CA ASN A 19 -2.56 6.02 6.69
C ASN A 19 -2.64 4.49 6.75
N ASP A 20 -1.53 3.73 6.86
CA ASP A 20 -1.54 2.28 6.55
C ASP A 20 -1.08 1.34 7.68
N VAL A 21 -1.59 0.10 7.69
CA VAL A 21 -1.11 -1.01 8.57
C VAL A 21 0.35 -1.37 8.26
N ASP A 22 0.78 -1.17 7.01
CA ASP A 22 2.19 -1.27 6.58
C ASP A 22 3.06 -0.20 7.28
N GLU A 23 2.45 0.90 7.74
CA GLU A 23 3.13 1.97 8.46
C GLU A 23 3.22 1.69 9.95
N LEU A 24 2.26 0.96 10.53
CA LEU A 24 2.40 0.42 11.89
C LEU A 24 3.54 -0.58 11.97
N GLU A 25 3.70 -1.46 10.97
CA GLU A 25 4.81 -2.41 10.87
C GLU A 25 6.15 -1.67 10.64
N ARG A 26 6.15 -0.59 9.86
CA ARG A 26 7.33 0.29 9.70
C ARG A 26 7.66 1.07 10.97
N LEU A 27 6.68 1.68 11.60
CA LEU A 27 6.81 2.36 12.88
C LEU A 27 7.31 1.37 13.93
N GLU A 28 6.76 0.16 14.01
CA GLU A 28 7.24 -0.89 14.91
C GLU A 28 8.72 -1.20 14.65
N ASN A 29 9.15 -1.34 13.40
CA ASN A 29 10.57 -1.51 13.05
C ASN A 29 11.44 -0.26 13.31
N GLU A 30 10.92 0.94 13.16
CA GLU A 30 11.61 2.20 13.47
C GLU A 30 11.69 2.48 14.98
N LEU A 31 10.70 2.01 15.74
CA LEU A 31 10.62 2.09 17.20
C LEU A 31 11.39 0.95 17.88
N MET A 32 11.74 -0.14 17.17
CA MET A 32 12.68 -1.11 17.72
C MET A 32 14.05 -0.45 17.89
N PRO A 33 14.77 -0.74 18.98
CA PRO A 33 16.12 -0.23 19.18
C PRO A 33 17.01 -0.72 18.03
N GLN A 34 17.36 0.19 17.13
CA GLN A 34 18.24 -0.09 16.00
C GLN A 34 19.64 -0.49 16.53
N PRO A 35 20.28 -1.52 15.95
CA PRO A 35 21.66 -1.84 16.26
C PRO A 35 22.58 -0.66 15.91
N ASP A 36 23.69 -0.53 16.62
CA ASP A 36 24.55 0.63 16.49
C ASP A 36 25.20 0.68 15.10
N ASP A 37 25.04 1.80 14.39
CA ASP A 37 25.72 2.02 13.11
C ASP A 37 27.18 2.43 13.36
N TYR A 38 28.12 1.57 12.97
CA TYR A 38 29.56 1.81 13.10
C TYR A 38 30.02 3.04 12.32
N TYR A 39 29.36 3.40 11.21
CA TYR A 39 29.67 4.65 10.51
C TYR A 39 29.23 5.87 11.32
N GLY A 40 28.10 5.75 12.05
CA GLY A 40 27.63 6.76 12.98
C GLY A 40 28.54 6.91 14.21
N ILE A 41 28.96 5.79 14.80
CA ILE A 41 29.90 5.77 15.93
C ILE A 41 31.23 6.44 15.57
N LEU A 42 31.75 6.16 14.37
CA LEU A 42 32.98 6.77 13.86
C LEU A 42 32.76 8.15 13.22
N ASN A 43 31.51 8.64 13.13
CA ASN A 43 31.12 9.89 12.48
C ASN A 43 31.75 10.07 11.07
N VAL A 44 31.66 9.04 10.23
CA VAL A 44 32.18 9.03 8.85
C VAL A 44 31.09 8.65 7.85
N SER A 45 31.24 9.10 6.60
CA SER A 45 30.35 8.68 5.51
C SER A 45 30.56 7.20 5.16
N LYS A 46 29.53 6.52 4.65
CA LYS A 46 29.67 5.20 4.02
C LYS A 46 30.67 5.18 2.86
N THR A 47 30.88 6.33 2.20
CA THR A 47 31.86 6.51 1.12
C THR A 47 33.22 7.00 1.61
N ALA A 48 33.46 7.06 2.93
CA ALA A 48 34.68 7.62 3.48
C ALA A 48 35.93 6.84 3.06
N THR A 49 37.00 7.58 2.78
CA THR A 49 38.32 7.05 2.44
C THR A 49 39.02 6.47 3.67
N ALA A 50 40.02 5.61 3.45
CA ALA A 50 40.80 5.02 4.54
C ALA A 50 41.57 6.09 5.36
N GLU A 51 41.91 7.23 4.75
CA GLU A 51 42.57 8.34 5.43
C GLU A 51 41.61 9.07 6.37
N GLU A 52 40.41 9.41 5.90
CA GLU A 52 39.36 10.02 6.72
C GLU A 52 38.96 9.13 7.90
N LEU A 53 38.85 7.81 7.66
CA LEU A 53 38.57 6.82 8.70
C LEU A 53 39.65 6.81 9.79
N LYS A 54 40.94 6.80 9.41
CA LYS A 54 42.07 6.83 10.36
C LYS A 54 42.11 8.11 11.18
N VAL A 55 41.83 9.26 10.54
CA VAL A 55 41.79 10.56 11.23
C VAL A 55 40.66 10.59 12.26
N SER A 56 39.46 10.16 11.88
CA SER A 56 38.32 10.12 12.80
C SER A 56 38.57 9.18 13.99
N TYR A 57 39.04 7.96 13.71
CA TYR A 57 39.39 6.97 14.74
C TYR A 57 40.43 7.52 15.73
N LYS A 58 41.51 8.14 15.25
CA LYS A 58 42.54 8.72 16.11
C LYS A 58 41.99 9.83 17.01
N ASN A 59 41.07 10.65 16.51
CA ASN A 59 40.43 11.73 17.27
C ASN A 59 39.50 11.18 18.36
N LEU A 60 38.71 10.16 18.03
CA LEU A 60 37.82 9.48 18.98
C LEU A 60 38.62 8.75 20.06
N CYS A 61 39.64 7.96 19.69
CA CYS A 61 40.53 7.30 20.64
C CYS A 61 41.21 8.29 21.59
N ARG A 62 41.64 9.46 21.10
CA ARG A 62 42.24 10.50 21.94
C ARG A 62 41.25 11.11 22.93
N SER A 63 39.95 11.08 22.66
CA SER A 63 38.90 11.63 23.51
C SER A 63 38.44 10.63 24.56
N PHE A 64 38.33 9.35 24.17
CA PHE A 64 37.83 8.25 25.01
C PHE A 64 38.93 7.33 25.59
N HIS A 65 40.21 7.73 25.56
CA HIS A 65 41.29 6.92 26.16
C HIS A 65 41.18 6.90 27.70
N PRO A 66 41.26 5.73 28.37
CA PRO A 66 41.10 5.62 29.83
C PRO A 66 42.14 6.47 30.60
N ASP A 67 43.41 6.49 30.17
CA ASP A 67 44.48 7.26 30.86
C ASP A 67 44.25 8.77 30.99
N LYS A 68 43.37 9.36 30.18
CA LYS A 68 43.08 10.79 30.27
C LYS A 68 42.10 11.14 31.38
N HIS A 69 41.37 10.16 31.88
CA HIS A 69 40.32 10.36 32.85
C HIS A 69 40.84 10.04 34.24
N LYS A 70 40.74 10.99 35.16
CA LYS A 70 41.28 10.85 36.52
C LYS A 70 40.34 10.09 37.45
N ASN A 71 39.03 10.23 37.26
CA ASN A 71 38.00 9.57 38.05
C ASN A 71 37.83 8.11 37.58
N ASP A 72 37.72 7.17 38.51
CA ASP A 72 37.62 5.74 38.18
C ASP A 72 36.29 5.38 37.50
N GLU A 73 35.23 6.13 37.79
CA GLU A 73 33.94 6.02 37.08
C GLU A 73 34.07 6.45 35.61
N HIS A 74 34.70 7.61 35.36
CA HIS A 74 34.96 8.10 34.01
C HIS A 74 35.88 7.17 33.22
N LYS A 75 36.87 6.54 33.87
CA LYS A 75 37.72 5.53 33.23
C LYS A 75 36.93 4.33 32.73
N ARG A 76 36.00 3.80 33.54
CA ARG A 76 35.16 2.65 33.15
C ARG A 76 34.26 2.98 31.96
N ILE A 77 33.61 4.15 31.98
CA ILE A 77 32.77 4.62 30.87
C ILE A 77 33.62 4.81 29.60
N ALA A 78 34.80 5.43 29.75
CA ALA A 78 35.72 5.66 28.64
C ALA A 78 36.22 4.34 28.05
N GLU A 79 36.55 3.34 28.89
CA GLU A 79 36.96 2.00 28.46
C GLU A 79 35.87 1.28 27.67
N ALA A 80 34.62 1.29 28.17
CA ALA A 80 33.49 0.69 27.47
C ALA A 80 33.28 1.32 26.08
N ARG A 81 33.31 2.66 25.99
CA ARG A 81 33.18 3.37 24.69
C ARG A 81 34.37 3.15 23.78
N PHE A 82 35.58 3.09 24.35
CA PHE A 82 36.80 2.82 23.59
C PHE A 82 36.74 1.46 22.89
N GLN A 83 36.22 0.43 23.57
CA GLN A 83 36.02 -0.90 22.98
C GLN A 83 35.06 -0.86 21.79
N VAL A 84 33.93 -0.17 21.90
CA VAL A 84 32.96 -0.01 20.80
C VAL A 84 33.58 0.73 19.60
N ILE A 85 34.33 1.80 19.84
CA ILE A 85 35.04 2.56 18.79
C ILE A 85 36.10 1.69 18.11
N GLN A 86 36.84 0.89 18.87
CA GLN A 86 37.84 -0.04 18.35
C GLN A 86 37.21 -1.12 17.47
N GLN A 87 36.09 -1.70 17.92
CA GLN A 87 35.33 -2.69 17.17
C GLN A 87 34.80 -2.09 15.85
N ALA A 88 34.20 -0.91 15.90
CA ALA A 88 33.71 -0.21 14.70
C ALA A 88 34.84 0.04 13.69
N TYR A 89 36.01 0.48 14.17
CA TYR A 89 37.17 0.69 13.29
C TYR A 89 37.73 -0.62 12.73
N GLU A 90 37.81 -1.69 13.51
CA GLU A 90 38.30 -2.99 13.02
C GLU A 90 37.42 -3.52 11.89
N VAL A 91 36.10 -3.36 12.01
CA VAL A 91 35.13 -3.81 11.01
C VAL A 91 35.21 -2.94 9.75
N ILE A 92 35.18 -1.61 9.88
CA ILE A 92 35.13 -0.70 8.72
C ILE A 92 36.50 -0.58 8.02
N SER A 93 37.61 -0.77 8.75
CA SER A 93 38.96 -0.66 8.16
C SER A 93 39.35 -1.85 7.29
N ASP A 94 38.82 -3.05 7.59
CA ASP A 94 39.03 -4.24 6.77
C ASP A 94 38.04 -4.25 5.59
N PRO A 95 38.51 -4.22 4.32
CA PRO A 95 37.62 -4.23 3.16
C PRO A 95 36.64 -5.42 3.13
N GLN A 96 37.02 -6.59 3.64
CA GLN A 96 36.15 -7.76 3.65
C GLN A 96 35.06 -7.62 4.71
N LYS A 97 35.43 -7.25 5.94
CA LYS A 97 34.47 -7.01 7.03
C LYS A 97 33.57 -5.81 6.74
N ARG A 98 34.09 -4.77 6.08
CA ARG A 98 33.32 -3.61 5.64
C ARG A 98 32.27 -3.99 4.61
N VAL A 99 32.61 -4.81 3.61
CA VAL A 99 31.60 -5.30 2.65
C VAL A 99 30.55 -6.15 3.34
N ILE A 100 30.93 -7.03 4.26
CA ILE A 100 29.98 -7.83 5.05
C ILE A 100 29.08 -6.92 5.88
N TYR A 101 29.64 -5.93 6.57
CA TYR A 101 28.88 -4.98 7.37
C TYR A 101 27.96 -4.08 6.53
N ASP A 102 28.44 -3.59 5.39
CA ASP A 102 27.65 -2.78 4.44
C ASP A 102 26.50 -3.58 3.83
N THR A 103 26.68 -4.90 3.68
CA THR A 103 25.69 -5.79 3.07
C THR A 103 24.75 -6.42 4.10
N TYR A 104 25.19 -6.62 5.35
CA TYR A 104 24.51 -7.47 6.34
C TYR A 104 24.41 -6.89 7.77
N GLY A 105 24.89 -5.67 7.98
CA GLY A 105 24.97 -5.06 9.30
C GLY A 105 25.83 -5.84 10.32
N GLU A 106 25.55 -5.63 11.62
CA GLU A 106 26.27 -6.30 12.71
C GLU A 106 26.00 -7.82 12.76
N GLU A 107 24.82 -8.26 12.32
CA GLU A 107 24.41 -9.67 12.33
C GLU A 107 25.27 -10.52 11.39
N GLY A 108 25.64 -9.98 10.23
CA GLY A 108 26.54 -10.64 9.28
C GLY A 108 27.96 -10.89 9.82
N LEU A 109 28.41 -10.12 10.81
CA LEU A 109 29.73 -10.29 11.45
C LEU A 109 29.74 -11.38 12.51
N LYS A 110 28.57 -11.70 13.11
CA LYS A 110 28.42 -12.73 14.15
C LYS A 110 28.32 -14.13 13.57
N ALA A 111 27.84 -14.27 12.33
CA ALA A 111 27.85 -15.54 11.61
C ALA A 111 29.28 -15.81 11.08
N THR A 112 29.90 -16.93 11.45
CA THR A 112 31.21 -17.34 10.92
C THR A 112 31.01 -18.07 9.58
N TRP A 113 31.39 -17.46 8.45
CA TRP A 113 31.17 -17.99 7.10
C TRP A 113 32.41 -18.72 6.55
N GLU A 114 32.30 -20.03 6.28
CA GLU A 114 33.22 -20.75 5.38
C GLU A 114 32.77 -20.55 3.91
N VAL A 115 33.70 -20.19 3.03
CA VAL A 115 33.42 -19.70 1.68
C VAL A 115 33.19 -20.84 0.68
N GLY A 116 31.93 -21.03 0.24
CA GLY A 116 31.51 -21.86 -0.90
C GLY A 116 30.96 -21.03 -2.07
N PRO A 117 30.72 -21.61 -3.27
CA PRO A 117 30.57 -20.86 -4.51
C PRO A 117 29.21 -20.13 -4.57
N LYS A 118 29.27 -18.80 -4.71
CA LYS A 118 28.14 -17.86 -4.98
C LYS A 118 26.76 -18.39 -4.59
N PHE A 119 26.52 -18.48 -3.28
CA PHE A 119 25.16 -18.51 -2.75
C PHE A 119 24.65 -17.07 -2.66
N LYS A 120 23.35 -16.88 -2.97
CA LYS A 120 22.64 -15.61 -2.70
C LYS A 120 22.93 -15.16 -1.26
N THR A 121 23.01 -13.86 -1.05
CA THR A 121 23.35 -13.26 0.24
C THR A 121 22.40 -13.79 1.34
N PRO A 122 22.81 -14.13 2.59
CA PRO A 122 21.92 -14.56 3.68
C PRO A 122 20.74 -13.62 3.92
N GLU A 123 20.91 -12.32 3.68
CA GLU A 123 19.84 -11.34 3.72
C GLU A 123 18.93 -11.39 2.50
N GLU A 124 19.43 -11.61 1.29
CA GLU A 124 18.54 -11.94 0.17
C GLU A 124 17.85 -13.27 0.44
N LEU A 125 18.51 -14.22 1.10
CA LEU A 125 17.94 -15.53 1.45
C LEU A 125 16.91 -15.39 2.55
N GLN A 126 17.13 -14.60 3.60
CA GLN A 126 16.21 -14.33 4.70
C GLN A 126 15.11 -13.39 4.26
N ALA A 127 15.38 -12.31 3.53
CA ALA A 127 14.35 -11.45 2.97
C ALA A 127 13.55 -12.20 1.90
N GLU A 128 14.17 -13.09 1.10
CA GLU A 128 13.44 -13.98 0.19
C GLU A 128 12.69 -15.05 0.98
N TYR A 129 13.19 -15.56 2.11
CA TYR A 129 12.52 -16.55 2.97
C TYR A 129 11.38 -15.94 3.78
N GLU A 130 11.52 -14.70 4.26
CA GLU A 130 10.50 -13.91 4.95
C GLU A 130 9.47 -13.40 3.97
N LYS A 131 9.90 -12.95 2.78
CA LYS A 131 8.98 -12.65 1.69
C LYS A 131 8.26 -13.91 1.24
N GLN A 132 8.94 -15.05 1.15
CA GLN A 132 8.33 -16.34 0.86
C GLN A 132 7.44 -16.79 2.02
N ALA A 133 7.78 -16.54 3.28
CA ALA A 133 6.98 -16.92 4.45
C ALA A 133 5.78 -16.00 4.63
N ARG A 134 5.88 -14.71 4.29
CA ARG A 134 4.78 -13.74 4.25
C ARG A 134 3.86 -14.06 3.09
N LEU A 135 4.41 -14.29 1.88
CA LEU A 135 3.63 -14.76 0.73
C LEU A 135 3.00 -16.12 1.01
N LYS A 136 3.70 -17.03 1.71
CA LYS A 136 3.19 -18.35 2.08
C LYS A 136 2.16 -18.24 3.20
N ARG A 137 2.31 -17.37 4.20
CA ARG A 137 1.28 -17.07 5.21
C ARG A 137 0.07 -16.41 4.59
N GLU A 138 0.23 -15.47 3.65
CA GLU A 138 -0.87 -14.86 2.90
C GLU A 138 -1.56 -15.90 2.03
N GLN A 139 -0.80 -16.74 1.31
CA GLN A 139 -1.33 -17.87 0.56
C GLN A 139 -1.99 -18.90 1.47
N ASP A 140 -1.45 -19.16 2.65
CA ASP A 140 -2.00 -20.09 3.64
C ASP A 140 -3.26 -19.51 4.28
N LEU A 141 -3.34 -18.19 4.52
CA LEU A 141 -4.55 -17.48 4.93
C LEU A 141 -5.63 -17.54 3.85
N ASP A 142 -5.26 -17.26 2.60
CA ASP A 142 -6.15 -17.41 1.44
C ASP A 142 -6.55 -18.89 1.20
N ASN A 143 -5.66 -19.85 1.50
CA ASN A 143 -5.90 -21.30 1.40
C ASN A 143 -6.63 -21.86 2.63
N MET A 144 -6.60 -21.18 3.78
CA MET A 144 -7.39 -21.50 4.98
C MET A 144 -8.85 -21.13 4.73
N ILE A 145 -9.10 -20.04 4.01
CA ILE A 145 -10.44 -19.63 3.58
C ILE A 145 -10.75 -20.24 2.21
N ARG A 146 -10.91 -21.56 2.19
CA ARG A 146 -11.35 -22.32 1.00
C ARG A 146 -12.80 -22.06 0.60
N SER A 147 -13.51 -21.30 1.44
CA SER A 147 -14.91 -20.93 1.27
C SER A 147 -15.01 -19.54 0.64
N ARG A 148 -15.66 -19.44 -0.52
CA ARG A 148 -15.95 -18.18 -1.20
C ARG A 148 -17.44 -17.96 -1.24
N GLY A 149 -17.88 -16.82 -0.71
CA GLY A 149 -19.27 -16.40 -0.69
C GLY A 149 -19.46 -15.14 -1.54
N GLU A 150 -20.51 -15.11 -2.35
CA GLU A 150 -20.98 -13.91 -3.04
C GLU A 150 -22.46 -13.73 -2.76
N VAL A 151 -22.85 -12.55 -2.28
CA VAL A 151 -24.24 -12.16 -2.04
C VAL A 151 -24.49 -10.90 -2.85
N ASN A 152 -25.42 -10.97 -3.80
CA ASN A 152 -25.91 -9.81 -4.53
C ASN A 152 -27.35 -9.52 -4.10
N LEU A 153 -27.59 -8.35 -3.51
CA LEU A 153 -28.90 -7.90 -3.05
C LEU A 153 -29.33 -6.71 -3.90
N GLY A 154 -30.16 -6.96 -4.90
CA GLY A 154 -30.75 -5.94 -5.76
C GLY A 154 -31.94 -5.29 -5.09
N ILE A 155 -31.85 -3.98 -4.88
CA ILE A 155 -32.90 -3.16 -4.27
C ILE A 155 -33.46 -2.24 -5.34
N ASP A 156 -34.77 -2.29 -5.55
CA ASP A 156 -35.47 -1.32 -6.37
C ASP A 156 -35.98 -0.19 -5.47
N ALA A 157 -35.35 0.98 -5.63
CA ALA A 157 -35.72 2.20 -4.93
C ALA A 157 -36.46 3.20 -5.84
N THR A 158 -36.86 2.80 -7.06
CA THR A 158 -37.52 3.69 -8.02
C THR A 158 -38.77 4.34 -7.41
N GLN A 159 -39.56 3.58 -6.64
CA GLN A 159 -40.78 4.11 -6.00
C GLN A 159 -40.52 5.13 -4.89
N ILE A 160 -39.29 5.14 -4.33
CA ILE A 160 -38.85 6.10 -3.31
C ILE A 160 -38.55 7.45 -3.96
N PHE A 161 -37.96 7.42 -5.17
CA PHE A 161 -37.56 8.63 -5.90
C PHE A 161 -38.64 9.14 -6.86
N ASP A 162 -39.69 8.36 -7.12
CA ASP A 162 -40.86 8.84 -7.86
C ASP A 162 -41.76 9.74 -6.98
N PRO A 163 -41.85 11.06 -7.29
CA PRO A 163 -42.58 12.02 -6.48
C PRO A 163 -44.11 11.81 -6.49
N TYR A 164 -44.64 11.01 -7.41
CA TYR A 164 -46.07 10.79 -7.59
C TYR A 164 -46.52 9.39 -7.17
N GLU A 165 -47.72 9.29 -6.62
CA GLU A 165 -48.41 8.00 -6.49
C GLU A 165 -48.91 7.54 -7.86
N PRO A 166 -48.84 6.22 -8.16
CA PRO A 166 -49.46 5.71 -9.38
C PRO A 166 -50.95 6.07 -9.36
N PRO A 167 -51.53 6.48 -10.51
CA PRO A 167 -52.93 6.84 -10.57
C PRO A 167 -53.79 5.64 -10.15
N VAL A 168 -54.62 5.82 -9.12
CA VAL A 168 -55.61 4.82 -8.74
C VAL A 168 -56.69 4.87 -9.81
N PHE A 169 -56.73 3.85 -10.69
CA PHE A 169 -57.84 3.70 -11.63
C PHE A 169 -59.10 3.35 -10.83
N SER A 170 -59.93 4.36 -10.56
CA SER A 170 -61.33 4.15 -10.20
C SER A 170 -62.04 3.45 -11.37
N SER A 171 -63.02 2.61 -11.07
CA SER A 171 -63.78 1.80 -12.03
C SER A 171 -64.28 2.58 -13.27
N PHE A 172 -64.61 1.83 -14.33
CA PHE A 172 -65.15 2.33 -15.61
C PHE A 172 -66.10 3.54 -15.42
N ASN A 173 -65.83 4.65 -16.14
CA ASN A 173 -66.56 5.94 -16.15
C ASN A 173 -66.24 7.04 -15.11
N GLN A 174 -65.15 6.97 -14.33
CA GLN A 174 -64.67 8.15 -13.57
C GLN A 174 -63.41 8.78 -14.19
N PRO A 175 -63.30 10.12 -14.28
CA PRO A 175 -62.07 10.78 -14.68
C PRO A 175 -60.98 10.48 -13.62
N GLY A 176 -59.79 10.07 -14.08
CA GLY A 176 -58.68 9.75 -13.18
C GLY A 176 -58.33 10.93 -12.28
N LEU A 177 -58.23 10.70 -10.97
CA LEU A 177 -57.76 11.73 -10.03
C LEU A 177 -56.32 12.14 -10.36
N ALA A 178 -56.04 13.45 -10.22
CA ALA A 178 -54.69 13.96 -10.36
C ALA A 178 -53.72 13.26 -9.38
N PRO A 179 -52.50 12.90 -9.82
CA PRO A 179 -51.56 12.14 -9.00
C PRO A 179 -51.20 12.93 -7.73
N LYS A 180 -51.36 12.29 -6.57
CA LYS A 180 -50.98 12.89 -5.28
C LYS A 180 -49.47 12.84 -5.11
N LYS A 181 -48.90 13.91 -4.57
CA LYS A 181 -47.47 14.01 -4.23
C LYS A 181 -47.21 13.23 -2.93
N LYS A 182 -46.25 12.30 -2.94
CA LYS A 182 -45.91 11.50 -1.75
C LYS A 182 -45.22 12.35 -0.68
N GLY A 183 -45.49 12.05 0.59
CA GLY A 183 -44.72 12.57 1.72
C GLY A 183 -43.36 11.86 1.85
N PRO A 184 -42.31 12.52 2.39
CA PRO A 184 -40.94 12.01 2.39
C PRO A 184 -40.76 10.71 3.20
N LEU A 185 -41.55 10.52 4.28
CA LEU A 185 -41.49 9.31 5.11
C LEU A 185 -42.28 8.13 4.50
N HIS A 186 -43.32 8.40 3.72
CA HIS A 186 -44.12 7.37 3.03
C HIS A 186 -43.38 6.81 1.80
N ALA A 187 -42.45 7.57 1.22
CA ALA A 187 -41.60 7.10 0.13
C ALA A 187 -40.63 5.99 0.58
N LEU A 188 -40.13 6.04 1.83
CA LEU A 188 -39.14 5.10 2.36
C LEU A 188 -39.69 3.68 2.63
N THR A 189 -41.01 3.52 2.77
CA THR A 189 -41.63 2.21 3.06
C THR A 189 -41.81 1.33 1.82
N ASN A 190 -41.59 1.87 0.62
CA ASN A 190 -41.93 1.23 -0.65
C ASN A 190 -40.72 0.62 -1.39
N GLY A 191 -39.55 0.55 -0.75
CA GLY A 191 -38.39 -0.13 -1.32
C GLY A 191 -38.61 -1.63 -1.41
N GLN A 192 -38.46 -2.20 -2.60
CA GLN A 192 -38.66 -3.65 -2.82
C GLN A 192 -37.33 -4.33 -3.12
N VAL A 193 -37.09 -5.49 -2.51
CA VAL A 193 -35.98 -6.37 -2.92
C VAL A 193 -36.36 -7.00 -4.26
N GLN A 194 -35.70 -6.57 -5.33
CA GLN A 194 -35.95 -7.06 -6.69
C GLN A 194 -35.40 -8.47 -6.88
N GLN A 195 -34.17 -8.69 -6.42
CA GLN A 195 -33.46 -9.96 -6.56
C GLN A 195 -32.49 -10.18 -5.41
N LEU A 196 -32.48 -11.40 -4.88
CA LEU A 196 -31.41 -11.92 -4.05
C LEU A 196 -30.66 -13.01 -4.83
N PHE A 197 -29.37 -12.85 -5.01
CA PHE A 197 -28.48 -13.89 -5.56
C PHE A 197 -27.44 -14.24 -4.51
N MET A 198 -27.30 -15.51 -4.19
CA MET A 198 -26.27 -15.99 -3.28
C MET A 198 -25.50 -17.10 -3.98
N ARG A 199 -24.17 -17.09 -3.88
CA ARG A 199 -23.30 -18.16 -4.34
C ARG A 199 -22.31 -18.48 -3.24
N HIS A 200 -22.16 -19.76 -2.94
CA HIS A 200 -21.20 -20.22 -1.96
C HIS A 200 -20.46 -21.43 -2.50
N SER A 201 -19.14 -21.43 -2.46
CA SER A 201 -18.32 -22.51 -3.00
C SER A 201 -17.11 -22.81 -2.13
N PHE A 202 -16.81 -24.09 -1.99
CA PHE A 202 -15.65 -24.62 -1.31
C PHE A 202 -14.68 -25.23 -2.31
N GLU A 203 -13.40 -24.88 -2.22
CA GLU A 203 -12.34 -25.48 -3.03
C GLU A 203 -11.60 -26.55 -2.22
N THR A 204 -11.35 -27.71 -2.82
CA THR A 204 -10.52 -28.77 -2.25
C THR A 204 -9.51 -29.26 -3.28
N GLN A 205 -8.30 -29.60 -2.84
CA GLN A 205 -7.26 -30.14 -3.71
C GLN A 205 -7.35 -31.68 -3.65
N LEU A 206 -7.64 -32.32 -4.79
CA LEU A 206 -7.69 -33.77 -4.91
C LEU A 206 -6.30 -34.37 -5.22
N GLY A 207 -5.39 -33.55 -5.75
CA GLY A 207 -4.01 -33.90 -6.04
C GLY A 207 -3.22 -32.66 -6.48
N PRO A 208 -1.93 -32.81 -6.84
CA PRO A 208 -1.07 -31.67 -7.19
C PRO A 208 -1.55 -30.90 -8.42
N GLN A 209 -2.23 -31.57 -9.35
CA GLN A 209 -2.72 -30.99 -10.62
C GLN A 209 -4.24 -30.87 -10.70
N THR A 210 -4.98 -31.34 -9.69
CA THR A 210 -6.45 -31.43 -9.74
C THR A 210 -7.09 -30.80 -8.51
N ARG A 211 -8.02 -29.89 -8.75
CA ARG A 211 -8.82 -29.22 -7.73
C ARG A 211 -10.30 -29.44 -8.00
N ALA A 212 -11.06 -29.75 -6.97
CA ALA A 212 -12.51 -29.82 -7.03
C ALA A 212 -13.09 -28.61 -6.30
N ILE A 213 -14.06 -27.94 -6.91
CA ILE A 213 -14.83 -26.86 -6.29
C ILE A 213 -16.26 -27.36 -6.21
N PHE A 214 -16.83 -27.33 -5.02
CA PHE A 214 -18.22 -27.70 -4.78
C PHE A 214 -18.96 -26.50 -4.21
N GLY A 215 -20.10 -26.14 -4.77
CA GLY A 215 -20.83 -24.98 -4.31
C GLY A 215 -22.31 -25.00 -4.64
N GLY A 216 -23.04 -24.12 -4.00
CA GLY A 216 -24.44 -23.82 -4.32
C GLY A 216 -24.56 -22.41 -4.86
N SER A 217 -25.51 -22.20 -5.76
CA SER A 217 -26.04 -20.87 -6.07
C SER A 217 -27.54 -20.85 -5.84
N MET A 218 -28.05 -19.72 -5.38
CA MET A 218 -29.46 -19.48 -5.11
C MET A 218 -29.83 -18.15 -5.73
N VAL A 219 -30.99 -18.12 -6.38
CA VAL A 219 -31.58 -16.89 -6.92
C VAL A 219 -33.01 -16.82 -6.44
N SER A 220 -33.40 -15.72 -5.81
CA SER A 220 -34.78 -15.38 -5.48
C SER A 220 -35.15 -14.09 -6.18
N ARG A 221 -36.27 -14.10 -6.92
CA ARG A 221 -36.83 -12.94 -7.63
C ARG A 221 -38.34 -12.95 -7.42
N GLY A 222 -38.90 -11.85 -6.91
CA GLY A 222 -40.36 -11.70 -6.75
C GLY A 222 -41.03 -12.81 -5.93
N GLY A 223 -40.39 -13.27 -4.86
CA GLY A 223 -40.91 -14.34 -3.99
C GLY A 223 -40.73 -15.77 -4.51
N MET A 224 -40.29 -15.96 -5.76
CA MET A 224 -39.92 -17.27 -6.30
C MET A 224 -38.41 -17.46 -6.22
N GLY A 225 -37.99 -18.52 -5.52
CA GLY A 225 -36.60 -18.88 -5.32
C GLY A 225 -36.24 -20.21 -6.00
N GLY A 226 -35.07 -20.26 -6.64
CA GLY A 226 -34.48 -21.46 -7.19
C GLY A 226 -33.03 -21.61 -6.74
N GLY A 227 -32.63 -22.83 -6.39
CA GLY A 227 -31.26 -23.17 -6.04
C GLY A 227 -30.65 -24.15 -7.04
N ASN A 228 -29.35 -24.04 -7.27
CA ASN A 228 -28.59 -25.03 -8.03
C ASN A 228 -27.31 -25.42 -7.28
N ILE A 229 -26.85 -26.63 -7.52
CA ILE A 229 -25.58 -27.14 -6.99
C ILE A 229 -24.62 -27.23 -8.17
N LEU A 230 -23.44 -26.66 -7.99
CA LEU A 230 -22.36 -26.60 -8.97
C LEU A 230 -21.19 -27.45 -8.47
N GLY A 231 -20.80 -28.43 -9.28
CA GLY A 231 -19.53 -29.14 -9.15
C GLY A 231 -18.57 -28.71 -10.25
N THR A 232 -17.37 -28.29 -9.88
CA THR A 232 -16.31 -27.91 -10.82
C THR A 232 -15.08 -28.77 -10.58
N ILE A 233 -14.49 -29.33 -11.62
CA ILE A 233 -13.19 -29.99 -11.57
C ILE A 233 -12.23 -29.19 -12.43
N ARG A 234 -11.21 -28.60 -11.80
CA ARG A 234 -10.10 -27.93 -12.48
C ARG A 234 -8.91 -28.87 -12.50
N HIS A 235 -8.38 -29.14 -13.69
CA HIS A 235 -7.25 -30.03 -13.89
C HIS A 235 -6.20 -29.36 -14.80
N SER A 236 -4.97 -29.28 -14.33
CA SER A 236 -3.83 -28.81 -15.13
C SER A 236 -3.18 -30.00 -15.82
N VAL A 237 -3.53 -30.23 -17.09
CA VAL A 237 -3.00 -31.35 -17.90
C VAL A 237 -1.52 -31.15 -18.20
N SER A 238 -1.11 -29.90 -18.47
CA SER A 238 0.28 -29.51 -18.64
C SER A 238 0.46 -28.06 -18.19
N PRO A 239 1.70 -27.55 -18.05
CA PRO A 239 1.94 -26.12 -17.75
C PRO A 239 1.32 -25.16 -18.78
N LYS A 240 1.03 -25.66 -19.99
CA LYS A 240 0.40 -24.90 -21.08
C LYS A 240 -1.10 -25.16 -21.21
N LEU A 241 -1.62 -26.27 -20.70
CA LEU A 241 -3.01 -26.71 -20.91
C LEU A 241 -3.74 -26.88 -19.58
N PHE A 242 -4.77 -26.07 -19.38
CA PHE A 242 -5.64 -26.11 -18.21
C PHE A 242 -7.08 -26.39 -18.63
N CYS A 243 -7.72 -27.34 -17.96
CA CYS A 243 -9.11 -27.72 -18.22
C CYS A 243 -9.95 -27.49 -16.95
N GLU A 244 -11.15 -26.97 -17.11
CA GLU A 244 -12.11 -26.75 -16.04
C GLU A 244 -13.49 -27.26 -16.49
N LEU A 245 -13.94 -28.35 -15.89
CA LEU A 245 -15.24 -28.97 -16.13
C LEU A 245 -16.22 -28.51 -15.05
N ASN A 246 -17.25 -27.79 -15.44
CA ASN A 246 -18.32 -27.27 -14.58
C ASN A 246 -19.62 -28.03 -14.87
N ALA A 247 -20.28 -28.57 -13.85
CA ALA A 247 -21.55 -29.29 -13.97
C ALA A 247 -22.58 -28.75 -12.98
N THR A 248 -23.78 -28.40 -13.46
CA THR A 248 -24.93 -28.08 -12.61
C THR A 248 -25.82 -29.30 -12.43
N ILE A 249 -26.10 -29.65 -11.18
CA ILE A 249 -26.74 -30.92 -10.82
C ILE A 249 -28.28 -30.79 -10.83
N LEU A 250 -28.79 -29.66 -10.34
CA LEU A 250 -30.22 -29.37 -10.29
C LEU A 250 -30.70 -28.67 -11.57
N LYS A 251 -32.01 -28.63 -11.79
CA LYS A 251 -32.59 -27.95 -12.96
C LYS A 251 -32.35 -26.43 -12.86
N PRO A 252 -31.93 -25.75 -13.95
CA PRO A 252 -31.49 -26.30 -15.23
C PRO A 252 -30.12 -27.00 -15.13
N ARG A 253 -30.05 -28.23 -15.64
CA ARG A 253 -28.80 -29.00 -15.74
C ARG A 253 -27.98 -28.46 -16.90
N GLY A 254 -26.67 -28.52 -16.78
CA GLY A 254 -25.77 -28.03 -17.80
C GLY A 254 -24.34 -28.47 -17.53
N LEU A 255 -23.59 -28.68 -18.60
CA LEU A 255 -22.18 -29.03 -18.57
C LEU A 255 -21.41 -27.93 -19.31
N THR A 256 -20.37 -27.39 -18.68
CA THR A 256 -19.50 -26.39 -19.27
C THR A 256 -18.05 -26.84 -19.14
N LEU A 257 -17.40 -27.11 -20.27
CA LEU A 257 -15.97 -27.38 -20.34
C LEU A 257 -15.24 -26.12 -20.78
N LYS A 258 -14.32 -25.62 -19.96
CA LYS A 258 -13.43 -24.51 -20.28
C LYS A 258 -12.01 -25.05 -20.41
N THR A 259 -11.35 -24.76 -21.52
CA THR A 259 -9.99 -25.19 -21.82
C THR A 259 -9.15 -23.98 -22.15
N VAL A 260 -8.08 -23.73 -21.39
CA VAL A 260 -7.12 -22.66 -21.63
C VAL A 260 -5.82 -23.28 -22.10
N TYR A 261 -5.41 -22.94 -23.31
CA TYR A 261 -4.18 -23.39 -23.93
C TYR A 261 -3.25 -22.21 -24.23
N ASN A 262 -2.13 -22.15 -23.52
CA ASN A 262 -1.07 -21.17 -23.73
C ASN A 262 -0.17 -21.65 -24.86
N MET A 263 -0.43 -21.16 -26.07
CA MET A 263 0.30 -21.54 -27.28
C MET A 263 1.77 -21.10 -27.22
N SER A 264 2.02 -19.86 -26.78
CA SER A 264 3.34 -19.27 -26.58
C SER A 264 3.34 -18.32 -25.36
N SER A 265 4.48 -17.67 -25.07
CA SER A 265 4.56 -16.63 -24.03
C SER A 265 3.63 -15.45 -24.27
N ASP A 266 3.33 -15.18 -25.54
CA ASP A 266 2.58 -14.01 -25.98
C ASP A 266 1.21 -14.34 -26.56
N SER A 267 0.89 -15.62 -26.78
CA SER A 267 -0.37 -16.05 -27.40
C SER A 267 -1.08 -17.12 -26.57
N PHE A 268 -2.40 -16.97 -26.42
CA PHE A 268 -3.26 -17.92 -25.72
C PHE A 268 -4.54 -18.19 -26.51
N CYS A 269 -5.13 -19.35 -26.27
CA CYS A 269 -6.43 -19.75 -26.78
C CYS A 269 -7.29 -20.28 -25.64
N ASN A 270 -8.49 -19.75 -25.48
CA ASN A 270 -9.45 -20.18 -24.47
C ASN A 270 -10.71 -20.69 -25.19
N THR A 271 -11.06 -21.95 -24.98
CA THR A 271 -12.23 -22.59 -25.58
C THR A 271 -13.23 -22.93 -24.47
N ILE A 272 -14.45 -22.44 -24.58
CA ILE A 272 -15.56 -22.75 -23.67
C ILE A 272 -16.64 -23.46 -24.46
N VAL A 273 -16.97 -24.68 -24.05
CA VAL A 273 -18.02 -25.52 -24.64
C VAL A 273 -19.12 -25.69 -23.60
N GLN A 274 -20.34 -25.21 -23.89
CA GLN A 274 -21.48 -25.25 -22.98
C GLN A 274 -22.61 -26.08 -23.58
N ALA A 275 -22.98 -27.17 -22.90
CA ALA A 275 -24.14 -28.00 -23.23
C ALA A 275 -25.22 -27.83 -22.16
N LYS A 276 -26.39 -27.30 -22.54
CA LYS A 276 -27.57 -27.21 -21.64
C LYS A 276 -28.32 -28.54 -21.58
N THR A 277 -28.42 -29.23 -22.71
CA THR A 277 -29.02 -30.57 -22.80
C THR A 277 -28.17 -31.46 -23.70
N PRO A 278 -28.19 -32.78 -23.52
CA PRO A 278 -27.52 -33.71 -24.44
C PRO A 278 -28.18 -33.73 -25.84
N TYR A 279 -29.44 -33.30 -25.95
CA TYR A 279 -30.21 -33.28 -27.19
C TYR A 279 -30.01 -32.01 -28.04
N SER A 280 -29.35 -31.00 -27.49
CA SER A 280 -28.97 -29.77 -28.18
C SER A 280 -27.45 -29.74 -28.39
N PRO A 281 -26.96 -29.36 -29.58
CA PRO A 281 -25.53 -29.18 -29.76
C PRO A 281 -24.98 -28.11 -28.80
N PRO A 282 -23.71 -28.25 -28.38
CA PRO A 282 -23.11 -27.32 -27.45
C PRO A 282 -22.79 -25.98 -28.12
N ILE A 283 -22.89 -24.92 -27.32
CA ILE A 283 -22.42 -23.58 -27.69
C ILE A 283 -20.91 -23.57 -27.49
N VAL A 284 -20.17 -23.23 -28.54
CA VAL A 284 -18.71 -23.16 -28.53
C VAL A 284 -18.29 -21.70 -28.61
N THR A 285 -17.44 -21.28 -27.66
CA THR A 285 -16.83 -19.94 -27.62
C THR A 285 -15.32 -20.12 -27.64
N ILE A 286 -14.66 -19.55 -28.65
CA ILE A 286 -13.21 -19.62 -28.83
C ILE A 286 -12.66 -18.20 -28.77
N THR A 287 -11.83 -17.93 -27.77
CA THR A 287 -11.10 -16.67 -27.62
C THR A 287 -9.62 -16.89 -27.88
N THR A 288 -9.10 -16.32 -28.96
CA THR A 288 -7.66 -16.35 -29.28
C THR A 288 -7.09 -14.96 -29.04
N GLY A 289 -6.08 -14.86 -28.19
CA GLY A 289 -5.42 -13.61 -27.85
C GLY A 289 -3.93 -13.64 -28.14
N ARG A 290 -3.38 -12.48 -28.48
CA ARG A 290 -1.94 -12.27 -28.66
C ARG A 290 -1.53 -10.89 -28.13
N ARG A 291 -0.37 -10.82 -27.49
CA ARG A 291 0.30 -9.56 -27.14
C ARG A 291 0.72 -8.84 -28.42
N LEU A 292 0.11 -7.69 -28.68
CA LEU A 292 0.37 -6.87 -29.86
C LEU A 292 1.53 -5.89 -29.60
N PHE A 293 1.59 -5.36 -28.39
CA PHE A 293 2.64 -4.43 -27.93
C PHE A 293 3.11 -4.80 -26.53
N ALA A 294 4.22 -4.20 -26.07
CA ALA A 294 4.77 -4.47 -24.73
C ALA A 294 3.73 -4.33 -23.60
N ALA A 295 2.72 -3.48 -23.74
CA ALA A 295 1.72 -3.29 -22.70
C ALA A 295 0.28 -3.56 -23.16
N THR A 296 0.07 -4.13 -24.36
CA THR A 296 -1.25 -4.28 -24.97
C THR A 296 -1.43 -5.66 -25.58
N THR A 297 -2.53 -6.31 -25.24
CA THR A 297 -2.95 -7.61 -25.73
C THR A 297 -4.24 -7.46 -26.50
N GLY A 298 -4.24 -7.89 -27.76
CA GLY A 298 -5.43 -8.02 -28.58
C GLY A 298 -6.01 -9.41 -28.46
N TYR A 299 -7.33 -9.54 -28.56
CA TYR A 299 -8.00 -10.83 -28.59
C TYR A 299 -9.21 -10.81 -29.52
N ILE A 300 -9.51 -11.97 -30.07
CA ILE A 300 -10.68 -12.23 -30.91
C ILE A 300 -11.46 -13.35 -30.26
N THR A 301 -12.75 -13.12 -30.02
CA THR A 301 -13.68 -14.12 -29.50
C THR A 301 -14.70 -14.45 -30.56
N TYR A 302 -14.82 -15.72 -30.93
CA TYR A 302 -15.90 -16.25 -31.75
C TYR A 302 -16.84 -17.07 -30.90
N ARG A 303 -18.14 -16.77 -30.94
CA ARG A 303 -19.19 -17.56 -30.28
C ARG A 303 -20.14 -18.12 -31.33
N SER A 304 -20.31 -19.44 -31.34
CA SER A 304 -21.12 -20.15 -32.34
C SER A 304 -22.62 -19.84 -32.24
N GLY A 305 -23.09 -19.42 -31.07
CA GLY A 305 -24.52 -19.41 -30.76
C GLY A 305 -25.11 -20.81 -30.65
N GLU A 306 -26.44 -20.89 -30.56
CA GLU A 306 -27.22 -22.12 -30.67
C GLU A 306 -27.38 -22.47 -32.16
N TRP A 307 -27.13 -23.72 -32.50
CA TRP A 307 -27.24 -24.24 -33.87
C TRP A 307 -27.97 -25.58 -33.86
N SER A 308 -28.34 -26.09 -35.02
CA SER A 308 -28.94 -27.41 -35.17
C SER A 308 -28.37 -28.07 -36.41
N LEU A 309 -28.05 -29.36 -36.34
CA LEU A 309 -27.48 -30.12 -37.45
C LEU A 309 -28.18 -31.46 -37.56
N LEU A 310 -28.72 -31.78 -38.75
CA LEU A 310 -29.27 -33.10 -39.10
C LEU A 310 -30.24 -33.68 -38.05
N GLY A 311 -31.15 -32.84 -37.53
CA GLY A 311 -32.15 -33.24 -36.52
C GLY A 311 -31.69 -33.11 -35.05
N TRP A 312 -30.39 -32.91 -34.80
CA TRP A 312 -29.89 -32.57 -33.47
C TRP A 312 -30.19 -31.10 -33.16
N GLY A 313 -30.98 -30.83 -32.10
CA GLY A 313 -31.46 -29.49 -31.76
C GLY A 313 -32.82 -29.08 -32.37
N GLY A 314 -33.66 -30.03 -32.82
CA GLY A 314 -34.94 -29.75 -33.47
C GLY A 314 -36.01 -29.03 -32.62
N ASP A 315 -35.90 -29.04 -31.29
CA ASP A 315 -36.86 -28.40 -30.36
C ASP A 315 -36.47 -26.98 -29.91
N VAL A 316 -35.43 -26.36 -30.49
CA VAL A 316 -34.98 -25.01 -30.10
C VAL A 316 -35.89 -23.94 -30.73
N SER A 317 -37.15 -23.90 -30.31
CA SER A 317 -38.15 -22.93 -30.77
C SER A 317 -38.11 -21.64 -29.92
N ARG A 318 -37.84 -20.52 -30.62
CA ARG A 318 -38.19 -19.10 -30.36
C ARG A 318 -37.20 -18.13 -29.71
N SER A 319 -36.03 -18.52 -29.21
CA SER A 319 -35.02 -17.53 -28.79
C SER A 319 -33.60 -18.06 -28.96
N MET A 320 -33.15 -18.22 -30.21
CA MET A 320 -31.78 -18.64 -30.50
C MET A 320 -30.78 -17.55 -30.11
N ASP A 321 -29.86 -17.89 -29.22
CA ASP A 321 -28.66 -17.09 -28.99
C ASP A 321 -27.81 -17.16 -30.27
N LYS A 322 -27.68 -16.04 -31.00
CA LYS A 322 -27.03 -16.04 -32.33
C LYS A 322 -25.51 -15.92 -32.22
N SER A 323 -24.83 -16.35 -33.29
CA SER A 323 -23.39 -16.19 -33.41
C SER A 323 -22.98 -14.71 -33.38
N HIS A 324 -21.81 -14.48 -32.77
CA HIS A 324 -21.17 -13.17 -32.75
C HIS A 324 -19.66 -13.31 -32.69
N VAL A 325 -19.00 -12.26 -33.15
CA VAL A 325 -17.55 -12.09 -33.08
C VAL A 325 -17.27 -10.85 -32.24
N ALA A 326 -16.34 -10.94 -31.30
CA ALA A 326 -15.83 -9.80 -30.56
C ALA A 326 -14.34 -9.61 -30.83
N LEU A 327 -13.94 -8.37 -31.06
CA LEU A 327 -12.57 -7.91 -31.20
C LEU A 327 -12.27 -7.02 -30.01
N GLY A 328 -11.28 -7.37 -29.20
CA GLY A 328 -10.94 -6.61 -28.01
C GLY A 328 -9.44 -6.33 -27.90
N MET A 329 -9.13 -5.24 -27.20
CA MET A 329 -7.79 -4.86 -26.82
C MET A 329 -7.79 -4.49 -25.36
N ALA A 330 -6.87 -5.05 -24.58
CA ALA A 330 -6.69 -4.71 -23.18
C ALA A 330 -5.21 -4.47 -22.92
N GLY A 331 -4.91 -3.46 -22.12
CA GLY A 331 -3.53 -3.10 -21.83
C GLY A 331 -3.35 -2.37 -20.51
N VAL A 332 -2.10 -2.24 -20.13
CA VAL A 332 -1.65 -1.43 -19.01
C VAL A 332 -0.92 -0.24 -19.61
N SER A 333 -1.18 0.99 -19.15
CA SER A 333 -0.33 2.12 -19.52
C SER A 333 1.08 1.87 -18.95
N GLY A 334 2.15 2.19 -19.69
CA GLY A 334 3.51 1.67 -19.49
C GLY A 334 4.15 1.84 -18.09
N ALA A 335 5.43 1.44 -17.93
CA ALA A 335 6.13 1.28 -16.64
C ALA A 335 6.13 2.50 -15.67
N LYS A 336 5.80 3.71 -16.14
CA LYS A 336 5.66 4.93 -15.33
C LYS A 336 4.21 5.40 -15.11
N GLN A 337 3.20 4.79 -15.73
CA GLN A 337 1.81 5.24 -15.64
C GLN A 337 0.87 4.20 -15.00
N LYS A 338 0.07 4.70 -14.06
CA LYS A 338 -0.73 3.94 -13.09
C LYS A 338 -2.12 3.52 -13.63
N GLY A 339 -2.26 3.04 -14.88
CA GLY A 339 -3.59 2.83 -15.49
C GLY A 339 -3.77 1.51 -16.27
N ASN A 340 -4.98 0.96 -16.27
CA ASN A 340 -5.41 -0.15 -17.13
C ASN A 340 -6.49 0.34 -18.09
N TYR A 341 -6.52 -0.16 -19.31
CA TYR A 341 -7.58 0.12 -20.27
C TYR A 341 -8.04 -1.15 -20.97
N SER A 342 -9.31 -1.19 -21.36
CA SER A 342 -9.84 -2.20 -22.25
C SER A 342 -10.87 -1.61 -23.20
N CYS A 343 -10.87 -2.09 -24.43
CA CYS A 343 -11.81 -1.71 -25.47
C CYS A 343 -12.27 -2.98 -26.17
N GLU A 344 -13.56 -3.16 -26.37
CA GLU A 344 -14.16 -4.33 -27.00
C GLU A 344 -15.23 -3.89 -28.00
N LEU A 345 -15.14 -4.42 -29.21
CA LEU A 345 -16.12 -4.27 -30.27
C LEU A 345 -16.70 -5.65 -30.58
N GLN A 346 -17.95 -5.87 -30.22
CA GLN A 346 -18.71 -7.06 -30.58
C GLN A 346 -19.64 -6.75 -31.75
N THR A 347 -19.58 -7.59 -32.77
CA THR A 347 -20.53 -7.61 -33.89
C THR A 347 -21.31 -8.92 -33.88
N GLY A 348 -22.63 -8.83 -33.90
CA GLY A 348 -23.52 -9.98 -33.83
C GLY A 348 -24.83 -9.70 -34.53
N ILE A 349 -25.52 -10.77 -34.94
CA ILE A 349 -26.78 -10.66 -35.71
C ILE A 349 -27.91 -10.06 -34.85
N ILE A 350 -27.89 -10.25 -33.53
CA ILE A 350 -28.87 -9.66 -32.59
C ILE A 350 -28.28 -8.48 -31.82
N ALA A 351 -27.08 -8.67 -31.26
CA ALA A 351 -26.44 -7.69 -30.41
C ALA A 351 -25.08 -7.30 -30.99
N SER A 352 -24.92 -6.02 -31.32
CA SER A 352 -23.62 -5.40 -31.54
C SER A 352 -23.38 -4.43 -30.40
N HIS A 353 -22.16 -4.43 -29.85
CA HIS A 353 -21.81 -3.47 -28.81
C HIS A 353 -20.35 -3.01 -28.92
N PHE A 354 -20.12 -1.78 -28.48
CA PHE A 354 -18.80 -1.20 -28.29
C PHE A 354 -18.68 -0.84 -26.82
N ALA A 355 -17.67 -1.35 -26.12
CA ALA A 355 -17.42 -1.07 -24.72
C ALA A 355 -15.98 -0.59 -24.53
N ALA A 356 -15.80 0.45 -23.72
CA ALA A 356 -14.50 1.01 -23.38
C ALA A 356 -14.42 1.26 -21.88
N ASP A 357 -13.39 0.70 -21.24
CA ASP A 357 -13.10 0.86 -19.83
C ASP A 357 -11.71 1.45 -19.62
N TYR A 358 -11.61 2.36 -18.67
CA TYR A 358 -10.36 2.94 -18.20
C TYR A 358 -10.31 2.92 -16.68
N THR A 359 -9.29 2.30 -16.11
CA THR A 359 -9.04 2.27 -14.67
C THR A 359 -7.76 3.04 -14.35
N HIS A 360 -7.87 4.11 -13.59
CA HIS A 360 -6.75 4.91 -13.11
C HIS A 360 -6.49 4.62 -11.62
N LYS A 361 -5.25 4.30 -11.24
CA LYS A 361 -4.85 4.20 -9.83
C LYS A 361 -4.35 5.57 -9.37
N LEU A 362 -5.14 6.27 -8.57
CA LEU A 362 -4.73 7.54 -7.96
C LEU A 362 -3.64 7.29 -6.91
N ASP A 363 -3.90 6.34 -6.01
CA ASP A 363 -3.02 6.01 -4.89
C ASP A 363 -2.83 4.49 -4.73
N ARG A 364 -2.01 4.04 -3.78
CA ARG A 364 -1.79 2.62 -3.46
C ARG A 364 -3.10 1.92 -3.05
N GLN A 365 -4.08 2.67 -2.54
CA GLN A 365 -5.34 2.16 -2.02
C GLN A 365 -6.58 2.43 -2.88
N MET A 366 -6.58 3.51 -3.67
CA MET A 366 -7.76 3.95 -4.44
C MET A 366 -7.57 3.74 -5.94
N ARG A 367 -8.57 3.12 -6.57
CA ARG A 367 -8.65 2.96 -8.02
C ARG A 367 -9.96 3.53 -8.50
N VAL A 368 -9.92 4.35 -9.54
CA VAL A 368 -11.11 4.89 -10.19
C VAL A 368 -11.28 4.18 -11.53
N ARG A 369 -12.48 3.71 -11.81
CA ARG A 369 -12.87 3.08 -13.07
C ARG A 369 -13.92 3.95 -13.75
N VAL A 370 -13.68 4.25 -15.01
CA VAL A 370 -14.64 4.88 -15.92
C VAL A 370 -14.91 3.88 -17.04
N ALA A 371 -16.17 3.64 -17.33
CA ALA A 371 -16.58 2.64 -18.32
C ALA A 371 -17.77 3.16 -19.11
N GLY A 372 -17.77 2.96 -20.42
CA GLY A 372 -18.87 3.34 -21.30
C GLY A 372 -19.15 2.23 -22.28
N SER A 373 -20.42 1.93 -22.53
CA SER A 373 -20.81 0.96 -23.55
C SER A 373 -21.97 1.47 -24.39
N ILE A 374 -21.92 1.16 -25.68
CA ILE A 374 -22.97 1.44 -26.66
C ILE A 374 -23.37 0.10 -27.23
N SER A 375 -24.62 -0.29 -27.06
CA SER A 375 -25.11 -1.58 -27.53
C SER A 375 -26.46 -1.46 -28.22
N THR A 376 -26.71 -2.29 -29.22
CA THR A 376 -27.98 -2.30 -29.95
C THR A 376 -29.15 -2.80 -29.09
N VAL A 377 -28.86 -3.67 -28.11
CA VAL A 377 -29.88 -4.27 -27.22
C VAL A 377 -29.93 -3.59 -25.86
N GLY A 378 -28.78 -3.24 -25.28
CA GLY A 378 -28.67 -2.61 -23.95
C GLY A 378 -28.58 -1.08 -24.00
N GLY A 379 -28.61 -0.48 -25.20
CA GLY A 379 -28.53 0.96 -25.40
C GLY A 379 -27.20 1.59 -24.97
N LEU A 380 -27.23 2.85 -24.57
CA LEU A 380 -26.07 3.62 -24.12
C LEU A 380 -25.95 3.55 -22.61
N THR A 381 -24.80 3.10 -22.10
CA THR A 381 -24.50 3.10 -20.66
C THR A 381 -23.15 3.77 -20.38
N ALA A 382 -23.10 4.48 -19.27
CA ALA A 382 -21.90 5.08 -18.71
C ALA A 382 -21.83 4.74 -17.22
N SER A 383 -20.64 4.41 -16.74
CA SER A 383 -20.41 4.13 -15.33
C SER A 383 -19.11 4.74 -14.83
N ILE A 384 -19.17 5.19 -13.59
CA ILE A 384 -18.04 5.73 -12.84
C ILE A 384 -17.99 5.05 -11.49
N GLY A 385 -16.85 4.47 -11.14
CA GLY A 385 -16.67 3.73 -9.91
C GLY A 385 -15.35 4.01 -9.24
N SER A 386 -15.32 3.80 -7.93
CA SER A 386 -14.14 3.85 -7.09
C SER A 386 -14.04 2.56 -6.29
N ASP A 387 -12.86 1.94 -6.27
CA ASP A 387 -12.51 0.82 -5.41
C ASP A 387 -11.45 1.32 -4.42
N HIS A 388 -11.80 1.33 -3.13
CA HIS A 388 -10.95 1.70 -2.01
C HIS A 388 -10.53 0.46 -1.20
N LYS A 389 -9.22 0.29 -1.00
CA LYS A 389 -8.66 -0.69 -0.06
C LYS A 389 -8.69 -0.11 1.35
N LEU A 390 -9.66 -0.51 2.17
CA LEU A 390 -9.82 -0.01 3.55
C LEU A 390 -8.86 -0.68 4.55
N SER A 391 -8.52 -1.94 4.32
CA SER A 391 -7.61 -2.75 5.14
C SER A 391 -6.86 -3.75 4.24
N SER A 392 -5.85 -4.45 4.78
CA SER A 392 -5.20 -5.58 4.10
C SER A 392 -6.18 -6.53 3.40
N ASN A 393 -7.24 -6.91 4.11
CA ASN A 393 -8.19 -7.94 3.69
C ASN A 393 -9.59 -7.42 3.34
N THR A 394 -9.84 -6.11 3.37
CA THR A 394 -11.15 -5.49 3.13
C THR A 394 -11.05 -4.43 2.03
N ARG A 395 -11.92 -4.53 1.02
CA ARG A 395 -12.11 -3.51 -0.01
C ARG A 395 -13.55 -3.08 -0.08
N PHE A 396 -13.74 -1.78 -0.26
CA PHE A 396 -15.02 -1.14 -0.47
C PHE A 396 -15.02 -0.51 -1.85
N GLY A 397 -16.02 -0.82 -2.65
CA GLY A 397 -16.23 -0.28 -3.98
C GLY A 397 -17.58 0.43 -4.03
N MET A 398 -17.61 1.54 -4.74
CA MET A 398 -18.82 2.30 -4.99
C MET A 398 -18.81 2.71 -6.46
N SER A 399 -19.87 2.38 -7.19
CA SER A 399 -20.01 2.76 -8.59
C SER A 399 -21.40 3.27 -8.90
N MET A 400 -21.46 4.23 -9.80
CA MET A 400 -22.68 4.75 -10.39
C MET A 400 -22.72 4.28 -11.84
N GLU A 401 -23.87 3.76 -12.26
CA GLU A 401 -24.17 3.41 -13.64
C GLU A 401 -25.42 4.15 -14.08
N CYS A 402 -25.36 4.81 -15.23
CA CYS A 402 -26.50 5.48 -15.84
C CYS A 402 -26.56 5.18 -17.34
N GLY A 403 -27.77 5.09 -17.88
CA GLY A 403 -27.94 4.80 -19.29
C GLY A 403 -29.39 4.74 -19.76
N VAL A 404 -29.56 4.62 -21.06
CA VAL A 404 -30.86 4.46 -21.72
C VAL A 404 -30.83 3.13 -22.46
N PRO A 405 -31.66 2.12 -22.11
CA PRO A 405 -32.80 2.16 -21.17
C PRO A 405 -32.48 1.68 -19.74
N THR A 406 -31.21 1.53 -19.35
CA THR A 406 -30.83 0.94 -18.05
C THR A 406 -31.19 1.78 -16.82
N GLY A 407 -31.48 3.07 -17.00
CA GLY A 407 -31.88 3.98 -15.94
C GLY A 407 -30.70 4.49 -15.13
N VAL A 408 -30.87 4.60 -13.82
CA VAL A 408 -29.85 5.12 -12.89
C VAL A 408 -29.69 4.14 -11.72
N THR A 409 -28.50 3.59 -11.54
CA THR A 409 -28.21 2.58 -10.51
C THR A 409 -26.92 2.93 -9.75
N VAL A 410 -26.99 2.92 -8.42
CA VAL A 410 -25.83 3.01 -7.53
C VAL A 410 -25.49 1.62 -7.01
N GLN A 411 -24.25 1.20 -7.14
CA GLN A 411 -23.77 -0.11 -6.69
C GLN A 411 -22.74 0.04 -5.59
N PHE A 412 -23.02 -0.57 -4.44
CA PHE A 412 -22.07 -0.74 -3.35
C PHE A 412 -21.49 -2.14 -3.39
N LYS A 413 -20.19 -2.26 -3.15
CA LYS A 413 -19.46 -3.52 -3.16
C LYS A 413 -18.56 -3.58 -1.94
N VAL A 414 -18.71 -4.61 -1.13
CA VAL A 414 -17.81 -4.88 0.00
C VAL A 414 -17.21 -6.26 -0.22
N SER A 415 -15.89 -6.36 -0.21
CA SER A 415 -15.22 -7.66 -0.26
C SER A 415 -14.28 -7.80 0.93
N ARG A 416 -14.46 -8.85 1.73
CA ARG A 416 -13.59 -9.18 2.86
C ARG A 416 -13.32 -10.68 2.88
N LEU A 417 -12.05 -11.08 2.93
CA LEU A 417 -11.63 -12.48 3.19
C LEU A 417 -12.41 -13.53 2.36
N GLY A 418 -12.47 -13.35 1.03
CA GLY A 418 -13.17 -14.28 0.13
C GLY A 418 -14.71 -14.17 0.10
N GLN A 419 -15.30 -13.33 0.95
CA GLN A 419 -16.72 -12.98 0.92
C GLN A 419 -16.93 -11.66 0.18
N LYS A 420 -17.90 -11.62 -0.74
CA LYS A 420 -18.24 -10.45 -1.55
C LYS A 420 -19.73 -10.14 -1.41
N LEU A 421 -20.05 -8.95 -0.93
CA LEU A 421 -21.40 -8.40 -0.89
C LEU A 421 -21.51 -7.32 -1.97
N VAL A 422 -22.49 -7.43 -2.85
CA VAL A 422 -22.80 -6.44 -3.88
C VAL A 422 -24.25 -6.00 -3.72
N MET A 423 -24.49 -4.70 -3.62
CA MET A 423 -25.81 -4.13 -3.42
C MET A 423 -26.06 -3.06 -4.49
N PRO A 424 -26.59 -3.44 -5.67
CA PRO A 424 -27.11 -2.48 -6.62
C PRO A 424 -28.46 -1.94 -6.15
N ILE A 425 -28.57 -0.62 -6.10
CA ILE A 425 -29.76 0.14 -5.76
C ILE A 425 -30.20 0.90 -7.01
N ILE A 426 -31.32 0.48 -7.59
CA ILE A 426 -31.90 1.14 -8.77
C ILE A 426 -32.64 2.39 -8.26
N LEU A 427 -32.19 3.57 -8.68
CA LEU A 427 -32.79 4.84 -8.30
C LEU A 427 -33.93 5.23 -9.26
N SER A 428 -33.79 4.89 -10.53
CA SER A 428 -34.78 5.17 -11.58
C SER A 428 -34.65 4.15 -12.71
N SER A 429 -35.77 3.74 -13.29
CA SER A 429 -35.82 2.93 -14.51
C SER A 429 -35.53 3.74 -15.78
N GLU A 430 -35.66 5.06 -15.71
CA GLU A 430 -35.37 5.98 -16.81
C GLU A 430 -34.16 6.86 -16.47
N PHE A 431 -33.48 7.34 -17.50
CA PHE A 431 -32.36 8.25 -17.31
C PHE A 431 -32.84 9.61 -16.78
N ASP A 432 -32.49 9.92 -15.53
CA ASP A 432 -32.68 11.24 -14.94
C ASP A 432 -31.31 11.83 -14.55
N PHE A 433 -31.01 13.00 -15.14
CA PHE A 433 -29.80 13.74 -14.84
C PHE A 433 -29.70 14.16 -13.37
N ARG A 434 -30.82 14.53 -12.72
CA ARG A 434 -30.84 14.96 -11.32
C ARG A 434 -30.47 13.82 -10.38
N LEU A 435 -31.08 12.65 -10.58
CA LEU A 435 -30.77 11.46 -9.81
C LEU A 435 -29.35 10.95 -10.10
N THR A 436 -28.86 11.15 -11.33
CA THR A 436 -27.47 10.84 -11.70
C THR A 436 -26.48 11.72 -10.93
N PHE A 437 -26.73 13.03 -10.89
CA PHE A 437 -25.89 13.97 -10.14
C PHE A 437 -25.95 13.70 -8.63
N LEU A 438 -27.14 13.51 -8.06
CA LEU A 438 -27.28 13.22 -6.63
C LEU A 438 -26.66 11.86 -6.24
N GLY A 439 -26.86 10.83 -7.07
CA GLY A 439 -26.30 9.49 -6.86
C GLY A 439 -24.78 9.41 -7.01
N THR A 440 -24.14 10.42 -7.60
CA THR A 440 -22.68 10.54 -7.65
C THR A 440 -22.14 11.45 -6.55
N ALA A 441 -22.71 12.64 -6.38
CA ALA A 441 -22.21 13.66 -5.47
C ALA A 441 -22.41 13.29 -3.99
N ILE A 442 -23.59 12.78 -3.60
CA ILE A 442 -23.89 12.47 -2.20
C ILE A 442 -22.98 11.33 -1.68
N PRO A 443 -22.89 10.16 -2.35
CA PRO A 443 -22.07 9.08 -1.83
C PRO A 443 -20.57 9.42 -1.82
N ALA A 444 -20.09 10.23 -2.77
CA ALA A 444 -18.71 10.74 -2.76
C ALA A 444 -18.46 11.69 -1.59
N ALA A 445 -19.36 12.65 -1.33
CA ALA A 445 -19.27 13.56 -0.19
C ALA A 445 -19.33 12.81 1.15
N VAL A 446 -20.23 11.82 1.27
CA VAL A 446 -20.32 10.96 2.45
C VAL A 446 -19.05 10.14 2.64
N ALA A 447 -18.48 9.56 1.57
CA ALA A 447 -17.23 8.82 1.66
C ALA A 447 -16.07 9.71 2.14
N MET A 448 -15.96 10.94 1.61
CA MET A 448 -14.95 11.92 2.07
C MET A 448 -15.17 12.34 3.53
N ALA A 449 -16.42 12.59 3.93
CA ALA A 449 -16.75 12.96 5.30
C ALA A 449 -16.45 11.83 6.30
N VAL A 450 -16.79 10.57 5.95
CA VAL A 450 -16.47 9.40 6.78
C VAL A 450 -14.96 9.21 6.90
N ASP A 451 -14.22 9.39 5.82
CA ASP A 451 -12.77 9.29 5.83
C ASP A 451 -12.14 10.34 6.77
N GLN A 452 -12.50 11.62 6.59
CA GLN A 452 -11.91 12.71 7.35
C GLN A 452 -12.38 12.76 8.82
N LEU A 453 -13.67 12.53 9.09
CA LEU A 453 -14.25 12.74 10.43
C LEU A 453 -14.23 11.48 11.30
N LEU A 454 -14.23 10.27 10.71
CA LEU A 454 -14.32 9.02 11.49
C LEU A 454 -13.07 8.16 11.36
N LEU A 455 -12.57 7.93 10.13
CA LEU A 455 -11.47 6.99 9.90
C LEU A 455 -10.11 7.58 10.27
N LYS A 456 -9.76 8.76 9.76
CA LYS A 456 -8.49 9.44 10.06
C LYS A 456 -8.23 9.64 11.56
N PRO A 457 -9.16 10.22 12.36
CA PRO A 457 -8.89 10.43 13.78
C PRO A 457 -8.77 9.11 14.56
N ARG A 458 -9.53 8.07 14.18
CA ARG A 458 -9.39 6.73 14.77
C ARG A 458 -8.02 6.12 14.47
N ARG A 459 -7.54 6.22 13.22
CA ARG A 459 -6.21 5.72 12.83
C ARG A 459 -5.10 6.45 13.56
N GLN A 460 -5.15 7.78 13.61
CA GLN A 460 -4.17 8.59 14.36
C GLN A 460 -4.16 8.23 15.84
N LYS A 461 -5.33 8.01 16.45
CA LYS A 461 -5.42 7.56 17.84
C LYS A 461 -4.81 6.16 18.06
N GLN A 462 -5.02 5.23 17.12
CA GLN A 462 -4.43 3.89 17.17
C GLN A 462 -2.90 3.94 17.03
N ILE A 463 -2.39 4.74 16.09
CA ILE A 463 -0.94 4.92 15.89
C ILE A 463 -0.31 5.51 17.16
N LYS A 464 -0.88 6.60 17.70
CA LYS A 464 -0.39 7.21 18.94
C LYS A 464 -0.41 6.23 20.13
N ALA A 465 -1.50 5.47 20.29
CA ALA A 465 -1.59 4.47 21.35
C ALA A 465 -0.55 3.36 21.18
N LYS A 466 -0.27 2.92 19.94
CA LYS A 466 0.75 1.90 19.69
C LYS A 466 2.17 2.40 19.90
N ILE A 467 2.46 3.65 19.51
CA ILE A 467 3.73 4.32 19.81
C ILE A 467 3.96 4.38 21.32
N LEU A 468 2.93 4.76 22.08
CA LEU A 468 2.99 4.80 23.54
C LEU A 468 3.24 3.41 24.15
N GLU A 469 2.52 2.38 23.69
CA GLU A 469 2.73 0.99 24.12
C GLU A 469 4.17 0.52 23.84
N LEU A 470 4.72 0.84 22.66
CA LEU A 470 6.11 0.49 22.31
C LEU A 470 7.14 1.25 23.17
N ARG A 471 6.88 2.52 23.49
CA ARG A 471 7.72 3.31 24.41
C ARG A 471 7.73 2.70 25.82
N GLU A 472 6.59 2.24 26.32
CA GLU A 472 6.50 1.54 27.61
C GLU A 472 7.27 0.21 27.58
N GLN A 473 7.12 -0.58 26.52
CA GLN A 473 7.80 -1.87 26.37
C GLN A 473 9.33 -1.73 26.29
N HIS A 474 9.84 -0.63 25.71
CA HIS A 474 11.26 -0.37 25.55
C HIS A 474 11.82 0.72 26.48
N ALA A 475 11.10 1.07 27.54
CA ALA A 475 11.48 2.13 28.48
C ALA A 475 12.87 1.89 29.10
N ASP A 476 13.17 0.64 29.48
CA ASP A 476 14.46 0.27 30.08
C ASP A 476 15.64 0.51 29.12
N ILE A 477 15.45 0.21 27.82
CA ILE A 477 16.48 0.40 26.79
C ILE A 477 16.72 1.89 26.54
N LEU A 478 15.65 2.69 26.51
CA LEU A 478 15.74 4.14 26.36
C LEU A 478 16.43 4.78 27.58
N ALA A 479 16.10 4.33 28.79
CA ALA A 479 16.74 4.79 30.01
C ALA A 479 18.24 4.47 30.03
N ASN A 480 18.61 3.25 29.61
CA ASN A 480 20.02 2.85 29.49
C ASN A 480 20.75 3.71 28.46
N ARG A 481 20.19 3.90 27.25
CA ARG A 481 20.78 4.75 26.20
C ARG A 481 20.89 6.22 26.61
N LYS A 482 19.92 6.75 27.36
CA LYS A 482 19.98 8.11 27.92
C LYS A 482 21.15 8.25 28.89
N ALA A 483 21.26 7.35 29.88
CA ALA A 483 22.37 7.37 30.84
C ALA A 483 23.73 7.25 30.13
N GLU A 484 23.81 6.34 29.16
CA GLU A 484 24.97 6.11 28.30
C GLU A 484 25.41 7.34 27.48
N ALA A 485 24.46 8.15 27.04
CA ALA A 485 24.72 9.39 26.31
C ALA A 485 25.18 10.49 27.28
N GLU A 486 24.48 10.69 28.41
CA GLU A 486 24.86 11.66 29.45
C GLU A 486 26.28 11.43 29.95
N ASP A 487 26.64 10.18 30.19
CA ASP A 487 27.98 9.79 30.60
C ASP A 487 29.04 10.10 29.53
N ALA A 488 28.72 9.88 28.24
CA ALA A 488 29.59 10.29 27.15
C ALA A 488 29.73 11.82 27.06
N GLN A 489 28.67 12.59 27.31
CA GLN A 489 28.73 14.06 27.35
C GLN A 489 29.65 14.56 28.48
N LYS A 490 29.54 13.97 29.69
CA LYS A 490 30.41 14.28 30.84
C LYS A 490 31.89 14.06 30.52
N LEU A 491 32.22 12.94 29.85
CA LEU A 491 33.61 12.64 29.46
C LEU A 491 34.21 13.66 28.50
N VAL A 492 33.38 14.17 27.60
CA VAL A 492 33.81 15.05 26.50
C VAL A 492 33.84 16.52 26.91
N THR A 493 33.18 16.89 28.02
CA THR A 493 33.04 18.26 28.54
C THR A 493 34.39 18.99 28.66
N ALA A 494 35.40 18.38 29.29
CA ALA A 494 36.71 19.00 29.46
C ALA A 494 37.43 19.27 28.11
N THR A 495 37.18 18.42 27.11
CA THR A 495 37.74 18.61 25.76
C THR A 495 37.00 19.72 25.01
N ALA A 496 35.68 19.79 25.15
CA ALA A 496 34.84 20.84 24.60
C ALA A 496 35.27 22.21 25.13
N GLU A 497 35.40 22.39 26.46
CA GLU A 497 35.84 23.64 27.08
C GLU A 497 37.20 24.11 26.59
N ARG A 498 38.16 23.18 26.46
CA ARG A 498 39.49 23.50 25.94
C ARG A 498 39.42 23.99 24.49
N LYS A 499 38.61 23.32 23.65
CA LYS A 499 38.41 23.73 22.26
C LYS A 499 37.69 25.07 22.17
N THR A 500 36.69 25.32 23.01
CA THR A 500 36.00 26.61 23.10
C THR A 500 36.97 27.75 23.36
N LYS A 501 37.91 27.60 24.31
CA LYS A 501 38.94 28.62 24.59
C LYS A 501 39.88 28.84 23.41
N VAL A 502 40.34 27.77 22.76
CA VAL A 502 41.24 27.89 21.60
C VAL A 502 40.55 28.53 20.41
N GLU A 503 39.30 28.18 20.15
CA GLU A 503 38.52 28.73 19.04
C GLU A 503 38.03 30.15 19.33
N SER A 504 37.73 30.52 20.58
CA SER A 504 37.35 31.90 20.92
C SER A 504 38.45 32.92 20.68
N ASP A 505 39.71 32.50 20.78
CA ASP A 505 40.89 33.36 20.60
C ASP A 505 41.24 33.55 19.11
N LYS A 506 40.67 32.72 18.22
CA LYS A 506 40.86 32.84 16.77
C LYS A 506 39.85 33.81 16.16
N LYS A 507 40.32 34.62 15.21
CA LYS A 507 39.46 35.55 14.45
C LYS A 507 38.37 34.82 13.63
N ASP A 508 38.71 33.68 13.05
CA ASP A 508 37.80 32.79 12.30
C ASP A 508 37.48 31.52 13.10
N GLY A 509 37.34 31.64 14.43
CA GLY A 509 36.99 30.51 15.28
C GLY A 509 35.51 30.13 15.20
N LEU A 510 35.22 28.83 15.26
CA LEU A 510 33.85 28.31 15.33
C LEU A 510 33.53 27.90 16.78
N VAL A 511 32.51 28.51 17.37
CA VAL A 511 32.03 28.18 18.72
C VAL A 511 30.54 27.88 18.69
N ILE A 512 30.15 26.69 19.10
CA ILE A 512 28.74 26.29 19.21
C ILE A 512 28.17 26.87 20.50
N VAL A 513 27.06 27.59 20.37
CA VAL A 513 26.39 28.29 21.47
C VAL A 513 25.31 27.42 22.09
N LYS A 514 24.45 26.83 21.24
CA LYS A 514 23.36 25.94 21.68
C LYS A 514 23.05 24.94 20.58
N ALA A 515 22.94 23.67 20.92
CA ALA A 515 22.53 22.62 20.00
C ALA A 515 21.49 21.69 20.63
N LEU A 516 20.32 21.60 20.01
CA LEU A 516 19.18 20.83 20.49
C LEU A 516 18.81 19.77 19.47
N TYR A 517 18.65 18.53 19.92
CA TYR A 517 18.27 17.39 19.09
C TYR A 517 17.00 16.74 19.63
N GLY A 518 16.02 16.46 18.75
CA GLY A 518 14.75 15.87 19.15
C GLY A 518 13.59 16.39 18.31
N HIS A 519 12.37 16.36 18.85
CA HIS A 519 11.19 16.86 18.18
C HIS A 519 11.02 18.36 18.43
N LEU A 520 11.59 19.19 17.53
CA LEU A 520 11.67 20.64 17.73
C LEU A 520 10.32 21.38 17.59
N GLU A 521 9.26 20.75 17.08
CA GLU A 521 7.94 21.40 16.96
C GLU A 521 7.31 21.67 18.34
N ASN A 522 7.63 20.85 19.35
CA ASN A 522 7.19 21.07 20.74
C ASN A 522 7.77 22.34 21.37
N LEU A 523 8.89 22.86 20.85
CA LEU A 523 9.53 24.08 21.37
C LEU A 523 8.85 25.37 20.92
N VAL A 524 7.91 25.31 19.98
CA VAL A 524 7.19 26.50 19.47
C VAL A 524 6.02 26.89 20.38
N ASP A 525 5.55 25.96 21.21
CA ASP A 525 4.38 26.17 22.08
C ASP A 525 4.72 26.71 23.48
N GLU A 526 6.00 26.72 23.88
CA GLU A 526 6.45 27.19 25.20
C GLU A 526 7.46 28.34 25.10
N GLU A 527 6.97 29.60 25.09
CA GLU A 527 7.79 30.81 25.31
C GLU A 527 8.09 31.04 26.82
N GLY A 528 8.30 29.96 27.58
CA GLY A 528 8.59 29.99 29.03
C GLY A 528 9.99 29.47 29.33
N ASP A 529 10.66 30.09 30.31
CA ASP A 529 12.04 29.87 30.73
C ASP A 529 12.46 28.40 30.91
N ASP A 530 13.66 28.06 30.40
CA ASP A 530 14.66 27.08 30.88
C ASP A 530 14.22 25.71 31.48
N GLU A 531 12.98 25.26 31.30
CA GLU A 531 12.57 23.89 31.63
C GLU A 531 12.89 22.94 30.46
N GLU A 532 13.41 21.76 30.80
CA GLU A 532 13.78 20.71 29.86
C GLU A 532 12.57 20.27 29.03
N ALA A 533 12.37 20.86 27.85
CA ALA A 533 11.29 20.47 26.96
C ALA A 533 11.30 18.95 26.72
N GLU A 534 10.20 18.28 27.09
CA GLU A 534 10.06 16.84 26.94
C GLU A 534 10.33 16.42 25.48
N GLY A 535 11.26 15.49 25.29
CA GLY A 535 11.60 14.98 23.95
C GLY A 535 12.72 15.73 23.22
N VAL A 536 13.49 16.57 23.93
CA VAL A 536 14.68 17.24 23.38
C VAL A 536 15.91 16.99 24.27
N ILE A 537 17.07 16.75 23.65
CA ILE A 537 18.37 16.64 24.31
C ILE A 537 19.28 17.80 23.89
N ASP A 538 19.99 18.39 24.87
CA ASP A 538 21.09 19.30 24.61
C ASP A 538 22.36 18.51 24.22
N VAL A 539 22.88 18.79 23.04
CA VAL A 539 24.08 18.16 22.46
C VAL A 539 25.20 19.17 22.19
N THR A 540 25.12 20.35 22.79
CA THR A 540 26.06 21.47 22.61
C THR A 540 27.50 21.04 22.89
N VAL A 541 27.72 20.35 24.01
CA VAL A 541 29.05 19.91 24.46
C VAL A 541 29.68 18.93 23.47
N VAL A 542 28.89 17.97 22.98
CA VAL A 542 29.36 16.94 22.04
C VAL A 542 29.76 17.58 20.72
N LEU A 543 28.89 18.40 20.15
CA LEU A 543 29.18 19.06 18.88
C LEU A 543 30.39 20.00 18.99
N GLN A 544 30.53 20.72 20.12
CA GLN A 544 31.66 21.61 20.33
C GLN A 544 32.98 20.85 20.40
N ALA A 545 32.98 19.66 21.02
CA ALA A 545 34.17 18.81 21.02
C ALA A 545 34.50 18.20 19.65
N MET A 546 33.52 18.10 18.73
CA MET A 546 33.74 17.63 17.36
C MET A 546 34.34 18.71 16.44
N VAL A 547 34.31 19.99 16.84
CA VAL A 547 34.90 21.09 16.06
C VAL A 547 36.41 20.89 15.92
N ASN A 548 36.91 20.84 14.69
CA ASN A 548 38.34 20.80 14.38
C ASN A 548 38.63 21.88 13.33
N GLU A 549 39.68 22.67 13.55
CA GLU A 549 40.13 23.70 12.60
C GLU A 549 39.00 24.65 12.17
N SER A 550 38.26 25.20 13.16
CA SER A 550 37.12 26.08 12.92
C SER A 550 35.97 25.48 12.08
N ARG A 551 35.87 24.15 11.97
CA ARG A 551 34.88 23.46 11.15
C ARG A 551 34.25 22.27 11.87
N LEU A 552 32.96 22.05 11.63
CA LEU A 552 32.20 20.87 12.06
C LEU A 552 31.58 20.20 10.83
N THR A 553 31.77 18.88 10.72
CA THR A 553 31.19 18.06 9.66
C THR A 553 30.54 16.81 10.24
N ILE A 554 29.24 16.64 10.00
CA ILE A 554 28.47 15.43 10.25
C ILE A 554 28.03 14.89 8.89
N PRO A 555 28.39 13.66 8.51
CA PRO A 555 28.00 13.07 7.24
C PRO A 555 26.49 12.84 7.15
N SER A 556 25.96 12.70 5.94
CA SER A 556 24.60 12.19 5.71
C SER A 556 24.58 10.66 5.69
N GLY A 557 23.39 10.07 5.83
CA GLY A 557 23.17 8.64 5.56
C GLY A 557 23.10 7.72 6.77
N HIS A 558 23.22 8.26 7.98
CA HIS A 558 22.92 7.56 9.23
C HIS A 558 22.17 8.48 10.19
N SER A 559 21.45 7.90 11.16
CA SER A 559 20.78 8.67 12.21
C SER A 559 21.81 9.29 13.14
N LYS A 560 21.57 10.54 13.57
CA LYS A 560 22.44 11.24 14.52
C LYS A 560 22.41 10.61 15.91
N THR A 561 21.44 9.75 16.21
CA THR A 561 21.40 8.96 17.46
C THR A 561 22.64 8.09 17.65
N ASN A 562 23.32 7.73 16.56
CA ASN A 562 24.49 6.83 16.60
C ASN A 562 25.80 7.59 16.88
N ILE A 563 25.75 8.93 16.96
CA ILE A 563 26.90 9.74 17.36
C ILE A 563 27.08 9.62 18.88
N CYS A 564 28.31 9.39 19.33
CA CYS A 564 28.60 9.28 20.77
C CYS A 564 28.12 10.53 21.55
N GLY A 565 27.26 10.33 22.55
CA GLY A 565 26.67 11.42 23.36
C GLY A 565 25.32 11.93 22.86
N PHE A 566 24.80 11.35 21.77
CA PHE A 566 23.40 11.49 21.35
C PHE A 566 22.61 10.27 21.82
N TYR A 567 21.31 10.45 22.05
CA TYR A 567 20.34 9.37 22.13
C TYR A 567 19.05 9.84 21.45
N ASP A 568 18.07 8.95 21.31
CA ASP A 568 16.75 9.29 20.77
C ASP A 568 15.80 9.72 21.91
N PRO A 569 15.47 11.02 22.05
CA PRO A 569 14.54 11.49 23.08
C PRO A 569 13.06 11.36 22.66
N CYS A 570 12.75 11.12 21.38
CA CYS A 570 11.39 11.14 20.83
C CYS A 570 11.17 9.98 19.85
N LEU A 571 11.29 8.76 20.37
CA LEU A 571 11.17 7.52 19.61
C LEU A 571 9.82 7.44 18.85
N GLY A 572 9.89 7.26 17.53
CA GLY A 572 8.72 7.22 16.64
C GLY A 572 8.22 8.59 16.15
N GLU A 573 8.87 9.68 16.53
CA GLU A 573 8.58 11.03 16.05
C GLU A 573 9.70 11.58 15.15
N ARG A 574 9.40 12.68 14.44
CA ARG A 574 10.36 13.30 13.52
C ARG A 574 11.41 14.09 14.29
N LYS A 575 12.63 13.57 14.28
CA LYS A 575 13.83 14.16 14.89
C LYS A 575 14.48 15.21 13.99
N GLN A 576 14.89 16.31 14.60
CA GLN A 576 15.63 17.40 13.97
C GLN A 576 16.77 17.86 14.89
N LEU A 577 17.86 18.36 14.29
CA LEU A 577 18.96 18.99 15.00
C LEU A 577 18.97 20.49 14.70
N LYS A 578 18.83 21.32 15.73
CA LYS A 578 19.00 22.77 15.69
C LYS A 578 20.36 23.12 16.26
N VAL A 579 21.19 23.81 15.49
CA VAL A 579 22.52 24.25 15.92
C VAL A 579 22.61 25.77 15.79
N GLN A 580 22.89 26.43 16.89
CA GLN A 580 23.26 27.83 16.98
C GLN A 580 24.75 27.93 17.27
N TYR A 581 25.47 28.70 16.45
CA TYR A 581 26.91 28.82 16.56
C TYR A 581 27.37 30.24 16.22
N ARG A 582 28.52 30.61 16.78
CA ARG A 582 29.21 31.86 16.52
C ARG A 582 30.41 31.59 15.61
N PHE A 583 30.49 32.33 14.51
CA PHE A 583 31.59 32.29 13.56
C PHE A 583 31.88 33.73 13.13
N GLN A 584 33.15 34.15 13.09
CA GLN A 584 33.54 35.54 12.79
C GLN A 584 32.78 36.61 13.61
N HIS A 585 32.54 36.33 14.89
CA HIS A 585 31.77 37.18 15.82
C HIS A 585 30.27 37.36 15.47
N GLN A 586 29.75 36.68 14.46
CA GLN A 586 28.33 36.67 14.11
C GLN A 586 27.66 35.39 14.60
N LEU A 587 26.40 35.49 14.99
CA LEU A 587 25.57 34.36 15.41
C LEU A 587 24.80 33.81 14.21
N HIS A 588 24.88 32.50 13.99
CA HIS A 588 24.17 31.79 12.94
C HIS A 588 23.35 30.64 13.52
N GLN A 589 22.26 30.28 12.83
CA GLN A 589 21.39 29.17 13.19
C GLN A 589 21.10 28.29 11.99
N VAL A 590 21.08 26.97 12.23
CA VAL A 590 20.76 25.95 11.22
C VAL A 590 19.83 24.90 11.83
N ILE A 591 18.83 24.46 11.08
CA ILE A 591 17.97 23.31 11.43
C ILE A 591 18.08 22.27 10.32
N ILE A 592 18.36 21.02 10.69
CA ILE A 592 18.46 19.90 9.75
C ILE A 592 17.69 18.67 10.24
N LYS A 593 17.28 17.83 9.29
CA LYS A 593 16.67 16.52 9.57
C LYS A 593 17.71 15.54 10.16
N ASP A 594 17.22 14.48 10.80
CA ASP A 594 18.05 13.47 11.47
C ASP A 594 19.13 12.82 10.57
N SER A 595 18.81 12.41 9.35
CA SER A 595 19.77 11.74 8.45
C SER A 595 20.52 12.69 7.49
N ALA A 596 20.23 13.99 7.55
CA ALA A 596 20.85 15.00 6.68
C ALA A 596 22.27 15.37 7.15
N ALA A 597 23.16 15.70 6.21
CA ALA A 597 24.51 16.16 6.56
C ALA A 597 24.50 17.54 7.23
N LEU A 598 25.42 17.78 8.16
CA LEU A 598 25.70 19.09 8.73
C LEU A 598 27.12 19.52 8.37
N ILE A 599 27.27 20.67 7.73
CA ILE A 599 28.58 21.29 7.53
C ILE A 599 28.49 22.73 8.02
N VAL A 600 29.28 23.04 9.04
CA VAL A 600 29.31 24.34 9.71
C VAL A 600 30.76 24.84 9.74
N PRO A 601 31.04 26.11 9.38
CA PRO A 601 30.10 27.13 8.87
C PRO A 601 29.52 26.77 7.49
N MET A 602 28.26 27.14 7.25
CA MET A 602 27.64 27.00 5.92
C MET A 602 28.24 27.98 4.92
N ARG A 603 28.20 27.67 3.62
CA ARG A 603 28.65 28.60 2.56
C ARG A 603 28.01 29.99 2.65
N ALA A 604 26.73 30.05 3.01
CA ALA A 604 26.00 31.31 3.16
C ALA A 604 26.51 32.16 4.34
N HIS A 605 27.22 31.56 5.30
CA HIS A 605 27.73 32.20 6.51
C HIS A 605 29.24 32.51 6.43
N LEU A 606 29.85 32.31 5.26
CA LEU A 606 31.26 32.65 4.97
C LEU A 606 31.41 34.01 4.25
N ILE A 607 30.31 34.76 4.10
CA ILE A 607 30.21 36.01 3.31
C ILE A 607 30.48 37.22 4.17
#